data_AF-A0A8J6XV45-F1
#
_entry.id   AF-A0A8J6XV45-F1
#
_cell.length_a   1.000
_cell.length_b   1.000
_cell.length_c   1.000
_cell.angle_alpha   90.00
_cell.angle_beta   90.00
_cell.angle_gamma   90.00
#
_symmetry.space_group_name_H-M   'P 1'
#
loop_
_entity.id
_entity.type
_entity.pdbx_description
1 polymer ?
#
loop_
_entity_poly.entity_id
_entity_poly.type
_entity_poly.pdbx_seq_one_letter_code
_entity_poly.pdbx_strand_id
1 'polypeptide(L)'
;MIGDIITIVHNPLVQLYMVYFETIVGSGAEMYELPEEVKDKLKLYFPPTLLERVRYGSSHHTSTENTAMTDCTDIYFPAGNGIVKLLKNNQIFTRVPDSKSPCSYLYWGKLHWLIHELYHTLQCVEEGGRPNYATRWFGELPVATIEKLITSPRTVSMNKIHDSMFMEERAESYADEVLYERLCNCTMVDNECQ
;
A
#
# COMPACT_ATOMS: atom_id res chain seq x y z
N MET A 1 -25.80 -15.89 6.47
CA MET A 1 -25.16 -14.82 5.67
C MET A 1 -25.78 -13.43 5.81
N ILE A 2 -26.93 -13.21 6.49
CA ILE A 2 -27.41 -11.83 6.80
C ILE A 2 -26.91 -11.37 8.19
N GLY A 3 -26.71 -12.29 9.13
CA GLY A 3 -26.22 -11.97 10.48
C GLY A 3 -24.80 -11.38 10.49
N ASP A 4 -23.89 -11.92 9.67
CA ASP A 4 -22.47 -11.53 9.68
C ASP A 4 -22.27 -10.08 9.18
N ILE A 5 -23.07 -9.63 8.21
CA ILE A 5 -23.01 -8.27 7.65
C ILE A 5 -23.43 -7.22 8.69
N ILE A 6 -24.44 -7.51 9.52
CA ILE A 6 -24.92 -6.58 10.55
C ILE A 6 -23.89 -6.42 11.67
N THR A 7 -23.13 -7.47 12.01
CA THR A 7 -22.13 -7.42 13.09
C THR A 7 -20.90 -6.60 12.72
N ILE A 8 -20.46 -6.64 11.45
CA ILE A 8 -19.26 -5.93 10.99
C ILE A 8 -19.47 -4.39 11.04
N VAL A 9 -20.66 -3.91 10.67
CA VAL A 9 -20.97 -2.46 10.63
C VAL A 9 -21.02 -1.83 12.03
N HIS A 10 -21.22 -2.63 13.08
CA HIS A 10 -21.25 -2.17 14.47
C HIS A 10 -19.91 -2.34 15.22
N ASN A 11 -18.84 -2.78 14.54
CA ASN A 11 -17.52 -2.86 15.17
C ASN A 11 -16.94 -1.44 15.31
N PRO A 12 -16.74 -0.92 16.54
CA PRO A 12 -16.25 0.44 16.74
C PRO A 12 -14.84 0.67 16.19
N LEU A 13 -14.00 -0.37 16.08
CA LEU A 13 -12.67 -0.26 15.48
C LEU A 13 -12.75 -0.09 13.96
N VAL A 14 -13.67 -0.80 13.31
CA VAL A 14 -13.93 -0.62 11.88
C VAL A 14 -14.43 0.79 11.62
N GLN A 15 -15.39 1.29 12.41
CA GLN A 15 -15.88 2.66 12.28
C GLN A 15 -14.77 3.70 12.49
N LEU A 16 -13.91 3.50 13.50
CA LEU A 16 -12.76 4.37 13.74
C LEU A 16 -11.79 4.38 12.56
N TYR A 17 -11.52 3.23 11.95
CA TYR A 17 -10.71 3.12 10.73
C TYR A 17 -11.31 3.90 9.58
N MET A 18 -12.61 3.73 9.30
CA MET A 18 -13.28 4.44 8.22
C MET A 18 -13.18 5.96 8.42
N VAL A 19 -13.50 6.43 9.63
CA VAL A 19 -13.43 7.85 9.99
C VAL A 19 -11.99 8.37 9.90
N TYR A 20 -11.01 7.60 10.37
CA TYR A 20 -9.60 7.98 10.30
C TYR A 20 -9.16 8.24 8.86
N PHE A 21 -9.45 7.34 7.93
CA PHE A 21 -9.09 7.54 6.54
C PHE A 21 -9.90 8.64 5.87
N GLU A 22 -11.21 8.71 6.10
CA GLU A 22 -12.07 9.71 5.47
C GLU A 22 -11.81 11.14 5.97
N THR A 23 -11.51 11.31 7.26
CA THR A 23 -11.44 12.64 7.89
C THR A 23 -10.03 13.11 8.20
N ILE A 24 -9.07 12.20 8.30
CA ILE A 24 -7.68 12.53 8.62
C ILE A 24 -6.79 12.24 7.41
N VAL A 25 -6.59 10.98 7.05
CA VAL A 25 -5.57 10.61 6.04
C VAL A 25 -5.92 11.16 4.66
N GLY A 26 -7.16 10.99 4.20
CA GLY A 26 -7.63 11.46 2.91
C GLY A 26 -8.02 12.93 2.86
N SER A 27 -8.04 13.62 4.00
CA SER A 27 -8.44 15.03 4.04
C SER A 27 -7.49 15.90 3.22
N GLY A 28 -8.01 16.52 2.17
CA GLY A 28 -7.26 17.39 1.25
C GLY A 28 -6.35 16.65 0.26
N ALA A 29 -6.40 15.31 0.23
CA ALA A 29 -5.66 14.53 -0.77
C ALA A 29 -6.34 14.64 -2.14
N GLU A 30 -5.60 15.11 -3.14
CA GLU A 30 -6.02 14.98 -4.54
C GLU A 30 -5.64 13.59 -5.05
N MET A 31 -6.62 12.83 -5.52
CA MET A 31 -6.48 11.44 -5.92
C MET A 31 -6.40 11.32 -7.44
N TYR A 32 -5.47 10.51 -7.92
CA TYR A 32 -5.19 10.28 -9.33
C TYR A 32 -5.31 8.80 -9.68
N GLU A 33 -5.65 8.49 -10.92
CA GLU A 33 -5.58 7.13 -11.44
C GLU A 33 -4.14 6.74 -11.76
N LEU A 34 -3.80 5.46 -11.63
CA LEU A 34 -2.52 4.95 -12.13
C LEU A 34 -2.39 5.23 -13.63
N PRO A 35 -1.23 5.71 -14.12
CA PRO A 35 -0.96 5.82 -15.55
C PRO A 35 -1.06 4.45 -16.24
N GLU A 36 -1.52 4.40 -17.49
CA GLU A 36 -1.67 3.15 -18.24
C GLU A 36 -0.35 2.39 -18.35
N GLU A 37 0.77 3.08 -18.57
CA GLU A 37 2.09 2.43 -18.65
C GLU A 37 2.54 1.82 -17.31
N VAL A 38 2.10 2.38 -16.19
CA VAL A 38 2.32 1.81 -14.86
C VAL A 38 1.44 0.58 -14.68
N LYS A 39 0.16 0.65 -15.07
CA LYS A 39 -0.76 -0.50 -15.04
C LYS A 39 -0.21 -1.65 -15.90
N ASP A 40 0.26 -1.36 -17.10
CA ASP A 40 0.80 -2.35 -18.04
C ASP A 40 2.01 -3.10 -17.49
N LYS A 41 2.90 -2.41 -16.76
CA LYS A 41 4.05 -3.06 -16.12
C LYS A 41 3.67 -3.89 -14.90
N LEU A 42 2.54 -3.58 -14.27
CA LEU A 42 2.09 -4.22 -13.02
C LEU A 42 1.02 -5.30 -13.23
N LYS A 43 0.39 -5.38 -14.42
CA LYS A 43 -0.69 -6.34 -14.73
C LYS A 43 -0.28 -7.81 -14.67
N LEU A 44 1.02 -8.10 -14.68
CA LEU A 44 1.55 -9.45 -14.47
C LEU A 44 1.51 -9.87 -13.00
N TYR A 45 1.42 -8.90 -12.06
CA TYR A 45 1.51 -9.13 -10.62
C TYR A 45 0.21 -8.79 -9.90
N PHE A 46 -0.64 -7.95 -10.48
CA PHE A 46 -1.90 -7.54 -9.91
C PHE A 46 -3.03 -7.70 -10.93
N PRO A 47 -4.25 -8.07 -10.50
CA PRO A 47 -5.39 -8.15 -11.40
C PRO A 47 -5.64 -6.80 -12.11
N PRO A 48 -5.89 -6.78 -13.44
CA PRO A 48 -6.17 -5.54 -14.15
C PRO A 48 -7.32 -4.73 -13.54
N THR A 49 -8.37 -5.41 -13.09
CA THR A 49 -9.54 -4.80 -12.43
C THR A 49 -9.20 -4.13 -11.10
N LEU A 50 -8.14 -4.56 -10.41
CA LEU A 50 -7.61 -3.89 -9.23
C LEU A 50 -6.89 -2.61 -9.66
N LEU A 51 -5.98 -2.70 -10.62
CA LEU A 51 -5.17 -1.58 -11.10
C LEU A 51 -6.00 -0.43 -11.71
N GLU A 52 -7.14 -0.75 -12.32
CA GLU A 52 -8.11 0.25 -12.83
C GLU A 52 -8.82 1.03 -11.70
N ARG A 53 -9.00 0.39 -10.54
CA ARG A 53 -9.72 0.96 -9.41
C ARG A 53 -8.81 1.70 -8.43
N VAL A 54 -7.53 1.37 -8.39
CA VAL A 54 -6.58 2.04 -7.51
C VAL A 54 -6.53 3.53 -7.81
N ARG A 55 -6.55 4.33 -6.74
CA ARG A 55 -6.25 5.76 -6.77
C ARG A 55 -5.05 6.02 -5.88
N TYR A 56 -4.28 7.04 -6.21
CA TYR A 56 -3.16 7.46 -5.39
C TYR A 56 -3.13 8.98 -5.21
N GLY A 57 -2.66 9.45 -4.08
CA GLY A 57 -2.58 10.88 -3.78
C GLY A 57 -1.53 11.21 -2.74
N SER A 58 -1.32 12.51 -2.53
CA SER A 58 -0.47 13.01 -1.45
C SER A 58 -1.30 13.29 -0.21
N SER A 59 -0.87 12.82 0.96
CA SER A 59 -1.43 13.20 2.26
C SER A 59 -0.41 13.98 3.09
N HIS A 60 -0.90 14.98 3.83
CA HIS A 60 -0.14 15.71 4.84
C HIS A 60 -0.13 14.99 6.20
N HIS A 61 -0.95 13.95 6.35
CA HIS A 61 -1.14 13.22 7.61
C HIS A 61 -0.31 11.93 7.68
N THR A 62 0.24 11.48 6.57
CA THR A 62 1.33 10.49 6.51
C THR A 62 2.63 11.18 6.88
N SER A 63 3.11 10.95 8.10
CA SER A 63 4.00 11.87 8.83
C SER A 63 5.48 11.76 8.51
N THR A 64 5.92 10.76 7.74
CA THR A 64 7.34 10.59 7.38
C THR A 64 7.51 10.30 5.89
N GLU A 65 8.66 10.66 5.31
CA GLU A 65 8.99 10.38 3.89
C GLU A 65 8.90 8.88 3.52
N ASN A 66 8.85 8.01 4.52
CA ASN A 66 8.84 6.55 4.43
C ASN A 66 7.61 5.92 5.09
N THR A 67 6.44 6.56 5.03
CA THR A 67 5.18 5.92 5.45
C THR A 67 4.09 6.23 4.44
N ALA A 68 3.73 5.26 3.61
CA ALA A 68 2.49 5.32 2.86
C ALA A 68 1.38 4.61 3.65
N MET A 69 0.13 4.85 3.29
CA MET A 69 -1.02 4.19 3.89
C MET A 69 -2.02 3.84 2.80
N THR A 70 -2.57 2.64 2.86
CA THR A 70 -3.60 2.17 1.93
C THR A 70 -4.95 2.00 2.61
N ASP A 71 -5.95 2.67 2.06
CA ASP A 71 -7.36 2.48 2.36
C ASP A 71 -8.06 1.73 1.24
N CYS A 72 -7.92 0.41 1.26
CA CYS A 72 -8.42 -0.46 0.22
C CYS A 72 -7.92 -0.05 -1.18
N THR A 73 -8.71 0.72 -1.95
CA THR A 73 -8.31 1.18 -3.30
C THR A 73 -7.56 2.50 -3.32
N ASP A 74 -7.47 3.20 -2.20
CA ASP A 74 -6.89 4.55 -2.15
C ASP A 74 -5.54 4.52 -1.42
N ILE A 75 -4.48 4.91 -2.13
CA ILE A 75 -3.11 4.92 -1.60
C ILE A 75 -2.69 6.36 -1.29
N TYR A 76 -2.31 6.62 -0.05
CA TYR A 76 -1.88 7.93 0.42
C TYR A 76 -0.37 7.93 0.65
N PHE A 77 0.33 8.69 -0.19
CA PHE A 77 1.77 8.90 -0.06
C PHE A 77 2.09 10.20 0.67
N PRO A 78 3.22 10.29 1.38
CA PRO A 78 3.70 11.53 1.98
C PRO A 78 3.87 12.63 0.95
N ALA A 79 3.28 13.80 1.21
CA ALA A 79 3.29 14.95 0.29
C ALA A 79 4.70 15.39 -0.17
N GLY A 80 5.74 15.09 0.62
CA GLY A 80 7.13 15.41 0.30
C GLY A 80 7.95 14.30 -0.36
N ASN A 81 7.46 13.05 -0.43
CA ASN A 81 8.31 11.94 -0.88
C ASN A 81 8.50 11.89 -2.41
N GLY A 82 7.73 12.66 -3.19
CA GLY A 82 7.87 12.77 -4.65
C GLY A 82 7.36 11.58 -5.46
N ILE A 83 6.82 10.51 -4.87
CA ILE A 83 6.32 9.36 -5.64
C ILE A 83 5.11 9.73 -6.50
N VAL A 84 4.22 10.60 -6.01
CA VAL A 84 3.08 11.12 -6.77
C VAL A 84 3.56 11.83 -8.04
N LYS A 85 4.65 12.62 -7.95
CA LYS A 85 5.28 13.27 -9.11
C LYS A 85 5.86 12.24 -10.09
N LEU A 86 6.52 11.20 -9.58
CA LEU A 86 7.09 10.14 -10.41
C LEU A 86 6.00 9.36 -11.15
N LEU A 87 4.89 9.04 -10.48
CA LEU A 87 3.74 8.38 -11.09
C LEU A 87 3.12 9.26 -12.17
N LYS A 88 2.80 10.53 -11.85
CA LYS A 88 2.21 11.48 -12.82
C LYS A 88 3.06 11.68 -14.08
N ASN A 89 4.38 11.56 -13.96
CA ASN A 89 5.32 11.73 -15.07
C ASN A 89 5.73 10.40 -15.72
N ASN A 90 5.18 9.26 -15.30
CA ASN A 90 5.56 7.92 -15.75
C ASN A 90 7.07 7.61 -15.57
N GLN A 91 7.66 8.10 -14.48
CA GLN A 91 9.09 7.99 -14.17
C GLN A 91 9.39 6.94 -13.09
N ILE A 92 8.40 6.32 -12.45
CA ILE A 92 8.64 5.40 -11.33
C ILE A 92 9.49 4.17 -11.74
N PHE A 93 9.40 3.74 -13.00
CA PHE A 93 10.18 2.65 -13.59
C PHE A 93 11.44 3.13 -14.35
N THR A 94 11.91 4.35 -14.11
CA THR A 94 13.13 4.87 -14.76
C THR A 94 14.34 3.99 -14.42
N ARG A 95 15.03 3.50 -15.44
CA ARG A 95 16.27 2.71 -15.29
C ARG A 95 17.46 3.61 -14.95
N VAL A 96 18.44 3.07 -14.22
CA VAL A 96 19.74 3.72 -14.06
C VAL A 96 20.46 3.70 -15.42
N PRO A 97 20.89 4.85 -15.96
CA PRO A 97 21.63 4.90 -17.22
C PRO A 97 22.86 4.00 -17.18
N ASP A 98 23.16 3.35 -18.31
CA ASP A 98 24.32 2.47 -18.50
C ASP A 98 24.39 1.24 -17.58
N SER A 99 23.38 1.00 -16.73
CA SER A 99 23.34 -0.22 -15.94
C SER A 99 23.01 -1.43 -16.80
N LYS A 100 23.86 -2.45 -16.70
CA LYS A 100 23.61 -3.78 -17.28
C LYS A 100 22.73 -4.66 -16.41
N SER A 101 22.43 -4.22 -15.18
CA SER A 101 21.60 -4.99 -14.27
C SER A 101 20.11 -4.77 -14.57
N PRO A 102 19.34 -5.85 -14.79
CA PRO A 102 17.89 -5.76 -14.93
C PRO A 102 17.19 -5.34 -13.63
N CYS A 103 17.93 -5.14 -12.54
CA CYS A 103 17.41 -4.63 -11.26
C CYS A 103 17.67 -3.13 -11.06
N SER A 104 18.34 -2.45 -11.97
CA SER A 104 18.75 -1.07 -11.72
C SER A 104 17.67 -0.06 -12.09
N TYR A 105 16.82 0.26 -11.13
CA TYR A 105 15.87 1.38 -11.20
C TYR A 105 16.38 2.57 -10.37
N LEU A 106 16.24 3.77 -10.91
CA LEU A 106 16.64 5.01 -10.24
C LEU A 106 15.85 5.25 -8.95
N TYR A 107 14.61 4.76 -8.90
CA TYR A 107 13.67 4.97 -7.80
C TYR A 107 13.29 3.67 -7.09
N TRP A 108 14.24 2.73 -6.95
CA TRP A 108 14.00 1.39 -6.38
C TRP A 108 13.14 1.41 -5.10
N GLY A 109 13.54 2.18 -4.09
CA GLY A 109 12.78 2.25 -2.83
C GLY A 109 11.36 2.76 -3.02
N LYS A 110 11.11 3.71 -3.93
CA LYS A 110 9.75 4.22 -4.17
C LYS A 110 8.90 3.21 -4.94
N LEU A 111 9.53 2.46 -5.84
CA LEU A 111 8.86 1.36 -6.54
C LEU A 111 8.49 0.24 -5.57
N HIS A 112 9.36 -0.07 -4.61
CA HIS A 112 9.06 -0.98 -3.51
C HIS A 112 7.81 -0.54 -2.74
N TRP A 113 7.79 0.71 -2.27
CA TRP A 113 6.60 1.27 -1.60
C TRP A 113 5.34 1.20 -2.46
N LEU A 114 5.41 1.50 -3.76
CA LEU A 114 4.24 1.35 -4.64
C LEU A 114 3.71 -0.10 -4.65
N ILE A 115 4.59 -1.09 -4.78
CA ILE A 115 4.19 -2.50 -4.84
C ILE A 115 3.64 -2.97 -3.48
N HIS A 116 4.26 -2.55 -2.39
CA HIS A 116 3.81 -2.79 -1.02
C HIS A 116 2.35 -2.33 -0.83
N GLU A 117 2.07 -1.08 -1.15
CA GLU A 117 0.72 -0.50 -1.01
C GLU A 117 -0.30 -1.14 -1.97
N LEU A 118 0.11 -1.52 -3.18
CA LEU A 118 -0.75 -2.28 -4.09
C LEU A 118 -1.09 -3.67 -3.54
N TYR A 119 -0.19 -4.29 -2.77
CA TYR A 119 -0.49 -5.56 -2.11
C TYR A 119 -1.52 -5.39 -0.99
N HIS A 120 -1.50 -4.28 -0.25
CA HIS A 120 -2.59 -3.94 0.67
C HIS A 120 -3.93 -3.77 -0.04
N THR A 121 -3.93 -3.20 -1.25
CA THR A 121 -5.15 -3.16 -2.09
C THR A 121 -5.64 -4.58 -2.41
N LEU A 122 -4.72 -5.48 -2.78
CA LEU A 122 -5.06 -6.87 -3.12
C LEU A 122 -5.61 -7.62 -1.90
N GLN A 123 -4.93 -7.51 -0.75
CA GLN A 123 -5.39 -8.05 0.53
C GLN A 123 -6.81 -7.54 0.87
N CYS A 124 -7.10 -6.25 0.64
CA CYS A 124 -8.45 -5.73 0.86
C CYS A 124 -9.50 -6.43 0.00
N VAL A 125 -9.20 -6.70 -1.27
CA VAL A 125 -10.10 -7.44 -2.16
C VAL A 125 -10.26 -8.89 -1.70
N GLU A 126 -9.16 -9.55 -1.31
CA GLU A 126 -9.15 -10.94 -0.82
C GLU A 126 -9.96 -11.12 0.47
N GLU A 127 -9.90 -10.15 1.38
CA GLU A 127 -10.69 -10.14 2.61
C GLU A 127 -12.18 -9.82 2.37
N GLY A 128 -12.58 -9.48 1.15
CA GLY A 128 -13.97 -9.16 0.81
C GLY A 128 -14.35 -7.69 1.03
N GLY A 129 -13.35 -6.80 1.03
CA GLY A 129 -13.51 -5.35 1.04
C GLY A 129 -13.14 -4.67 2.36
N ARG A 130 -13.25 -3.34 2.33
CA ARG A 130 -12.77 -2.41 3.37
C ARG A 130 -13.16 -2.78 4.81
N PRO A 131 -14.41 -3.19 5.13
CA PRO A 131 -14.78 -3.52 6.51
C PRO A 131 -14.12 -4.79 7.05
N ASN A 132 -14.01 -5.82 6.20
CA ASN A 132 -13.37 -7.08 6.57
C ASN A 132 -11.86 -6.91 6.66
N TYR A 133 -11.27 -6.17 5.72
CA TYR A 133 -9.88 -5.77 5.76
C TYR A 133 -9.53 -5.07 7.07
N ALA A 134 -10.30 -4.04 7.47
CA ALA A 134 -10.10 -3.37 8.75
C ALA A 134 -10.27 -4.31 9.94
N THR A 135 -11.27 -5.21 9.91
CA THR A 135 -11.48 -6.21 10.97
C THR A 135 -10.27 -7.13 11.11
N ARG A 136 -9.72 -7.60 9.99
CA ARG A 136 -8.51 -8.42 9.94
C ARG A 136 -7.30 -7.65 10.47
N TRP A 137 -7.12 -6.42 9.99
CA TRP A 137 -6.04 -5.52 10.38
C TRP A 137 -5.94 -5.36 11.90
N PHE A 138 -7.05 -5.02 12.56
CA PHE A 138 -7.07 -4.90 14.02
C PHE A 138 -7.06 -6.25 14.74
N GLY A 139 -7.61 -7.30 14.12
CA GLY A 139 -7.61 -8.65 14.68
C GLY A 139 -6.22 -9.26 14.82
N GLU A 140 -5.26 -8.78 14.02
CA GLU A 140 -3.86 -9.22 14.05
C GLU A 140 -2.97 -8.41 14.99
N LEU A 141 -3.51 -7.43 15.71
CA LEU A 141 -2.75 -6.68 16.70
C LEU A 141 -2.21 -7.62 17.79
N PRO A 142 -0.88 -7.64 18.04
CA PRO A 142 -0.32 -8.44 19.12
C PRO A 142 -0.94 -8.05 20.47
N VAL A 143 -1.25 -9.03 21.32
CA VAL A 143 -1.86 -8.79 22.64
C VAL A 143 -1.06 -7.77 23.46
N ALA A 144 0.27 -7.84 23.42
CA ALA A 144 1.15 -6.88 24.09
C ALA A 144 1.00 -5.44 23.58
N THR A 145 0.65 -5.26 22.30
CA THR A 145 0.37 -3.94 21.71
C THR A 145 -0.98 -3.42 22.19
N ILE A 146 -2.00 -4.28 22.26
CA ILE A 146 -3.32 -3.94 22.82
C ILE A 146 -3.20 -3.55 24.29
N GLU A 147 -2.47 -4.33 25.09
CA GLU A 147 -2.21 -4.03 26.51
C GLU A 147 -1.54 -2.68 26.69
N LYS A 148 -0.54 -2.34 25.88
CA LYS A 148 0.12 -1.03 25.92
C LYS A 148 -0.80 0.11 25.49
N LEU A 149 -1.64 -0.09 24.47
CA LEU A 149 -2.64 0.91 24.06
C LEU A 149 -3.63 1.21 25.19
N ILE A 150 -4.02 0.20 25.98
CA ILE A 150 -4.94 0.36 27.10
C ILE A 150 -4.24 1.02 28.30
N THR A 151 -3.03 0.56 28.65
CA THR A 151 -2.36 0.93 29.90
C THR A 151 -1.47 2.16 29.79
N SER A 152 -0.94 2.47 28.62
CA SER A 152 0.02 3.54 28.38
C SER A 152 -0.04 4.05 26.93
N PRO A 153 -1.20 4.56 26.45
CA PRO A 153 -1.39 4.90 25.04
C PRO A 153 -0.35 5.89 24.49
N ARG A 154 0.16 6.80 25.33
CA ARG A 154 1.16 7.80 24.93
C ARG A 154 2.57 7.23 24.68
N THR A 155 2.84 6.00 25.09
CA THR A 155 4.15 5.36 24.90
C THR A 155 4.18 4.46 23.67
N VAL A 156 3.03 4.26 23.01
CA VAL A 156 2.91 3.42 21.83
C VAL A 156 3.14 4.25 20.58
N SER A 157 4.17 3.90 19.82
CA SER A 157 4.41 4.48 18.50
C SER A 157 3.44 3.84 17.51
N MET A 158 2.60 4.64 16.85
CA MET A 158 1.68 4.15 15.83
C MET A 158 2.40 3.39 14.70
N ASN A 159 3.61 3.83 14.33
CA ASN A 159 4.45 3.11 13.36
C ASN A 159 4.81 1.71 13.89
N LYS A 160 5.18 1.57 15.16
CA LYS A 160 5.45 0.24 15.74
C LYS A 160 4.22 -0.66 15.81
N ILE A 161 3.02 -0.08 15.88
CA ILE A 161 1.76 -0.84 15.85
C ILE A 161 1.54 -1.36 14.43
N HIS A 162 1.62 -0.45 13.46
CA HIS A 162 1.51 -0.73 12.03
C HIS A 162 2.48 -1.85 11.62
N ASP A 163 3.78 -1.64 11.84
CA ASP A 163 4.86 -2.58 11.47
C ASP A 163 4.78 -3.93 12.21
N SER A 164 3.96 -4.05 13.26
CA SER A 164 3.79 -5.30 14.02
C SER A 164 2.65 -6.19 13.52
N MET A 165 1.91 -5.75 12.50
CA MET A 165 0.81 -6.51 11.93
C MET A 165 1.31 -7.47 10.86
N PHE A 166 0.81 -8.71 10.84
CA PHE A 166 1.28 -9.72 9.88
C PHE A 166 1.01 -9.32 8.42
N MET A 167 -0.03 -8.53 8.17
CA MET A 167 -0.33 -8.02 6.83
C MET A 167 0.76 -7.09 6.27
N GLU A 168 1.48 -6.34 7.13
CA GLU A 168 2.65 -5.55 6.73
C GLU A 168 3.82 -6.43 6.31
N GLU A 169 4.15 -7.46 7.10
CA GLU A 169 5.23 -8.41 6.77
C GLU A 169 4.97 -9.12 5.43
N ARG A 170 3.70 -9.46 5.16
CA ARG A 170 3.30 -10.05 3.87
C ARG A 170 3.41 -9.06 2.71
N ALA A 171 3.09 -7.79 2.92
CA ALA A 171 3.23 -6.75 1.90
C ALA A 171 4.70 -6.47 1.57
N GLU A 172 5.56 -6.41 2.59
CA GLU A 172 7.01 -6.29 2.43
C GLU A 172 7.56 -7.47 1.63
N SER A 173 7.23 -8.70 2.06
CA SER A 173 7.68 -9.92 1.39
C SER A 173 7.23 -9.99 -0.07
N TYR A 174 5.98 -9.56 -0.36
CA TYR A 174 5.46 -9.53 -1.72
C TYR A 174 6.15 -8.48 -2.59
N ALA A 175 6.43 -7.30 -2.02
CA ALA A 175 7.15 -6.24 -2.73
C ALA A 175 8.56 -6.68 -3.11
N ASP A 176 9.27 -7.31 -2.18
CA ASP A 176 10.58 -7.93 -2.42
C ASP A 176 10.51 -9.01 -3.49
N GLU A 177 9.55 -9.94 -3.41
CA GLU A 177 9.38 -11.01 -4.40
C GLU A 177 9.16 -10.43 -5.81
N VAL A 178 8.21 -9.49 -5.97
CA VAL A 178 7.92 -8.88 -7.27
C VAL A 178 9.13 -8.13 -7.82
N LEU A 179 9.85 -7.40 -6.98
CA LEU A 179 11.00 -6.62 -7.41
C LEU A 179 12.20 -7.51 -7.77
N TYR A 180 12.61 -8.40 -6.87
CA TYR A 180 13.84 -9.19 -7.00
C TYR A 180 13.66 -10.46 -7.81
N GLU A 181 12.50 -11.11 -7.74
CA GLU A 181 12.30 -12.40 -8.40
C GLU A 181 11.63 -12.26 -9.76
N ARG A 182 10.82 -11.21 -9.97
CA ARG A 182 9.99 -11.09 -11.17
C ARG A 182 10.44 -9.96 -12.10
N LEU A 183 10.55 -8.73 -11.59
CA LEU A 183 11.02 -7.60 -12.39
C LEU A 183 12.52 -7.69 -12.72
N CYS A 184 13.30 -8.26 -11.82
CA CYS A 184 14.74 -8.46 -11.93
C CYS A 184 15.16 -9.66 -12.78
N ASN A 185 14.48 -10.81 -12.67
CA ASN A 185 14.87 -12.04 -13.39
C ASN A 185 14.21 -12.17 -14.76
N CYS A 186 13.66 -11.08 -15.26
CA CYS A 186 12.99 -11.08 -16.53
C CYS A 186 13.99 -11.17 -17.69
N THR A 187 13.67 -12.01 -18.69
CA THR A 187 14.48 -12.11 -19.90
C THR A 187 14.27 -10.84 -20.70
N MET A 188 15.28 -9.96 -20.72
CA MET A 188 15.18 -8.70 -21.44
C MET A 188 15.15 -8.97 -22.96
N VAL A 189 14.05 -8.60 -23.61
CA VAL A 189 13.96 -8.53 -25.07
C VAL A 189 13.60 -7.08 -25.40
N ASP A 190 14.43 -6.42 -26.23
CA ASP A 190 14.22 -5.02 -26.65
C ASP A 190 14.07 -3.98 -25.50
N ASN A 191 14.79 -4.18 -24.39
CA ASN A 191 14.70 -3.38 -23.17
C ASN A 191 13.38 -3.48 -22.39
N GLU A 192 12.52 -4.42 -22.76
CA GLU A 192 11.30 -4.74 -22.04
C GLU A 192 11.44 -6.09 -21.35
N CYS A 193 10.76 -6.19 -20.21
CA CYS A 193 10.59 -7.44 -19.51
C CYS A 193 9.43 -8.20 -20.19
N GLN A 194 9.71 -9.39 -20.72
CA GLN A 194 8.71 -10.31 -21.28
C GLN A 194 8.17 -11.28 -20.24
#